data_AF-A0A968U8R9-F1
#
_entry.id   AF-A0A968U8R9-F1
#
_cell.length_a   1.000
_cell.length_b   1.000
_cell.length_c   1.000
_cell.angle_alpha   90.00
_cell.angle_beta   90.00
_cell.angle_gamma   90.00
#
_symmetry.space_group_name_H-M   'P 1'
#
loop_
_entity.id
_entity.type
_entity.pdbx_description
1 polymer ?
#
loop_
_entity_poly.entity_id
_entity_poly.type
_entity_poly.pdbx_seq_one_letter_code
_entity_poly.pdbx_strand_id
1 'polypeptide(L)'
;MTEITKEISNEQHRQKMQRRQEVQAQRLAERQLEKGLIIVNTGDGKGKTTAALGMVLRSLGHGYKVAIVQFIKGAWNPGEKAVFERWGDQITFLALGEGFTWETQDRDRDIANTEAAWTT
;
A
#
# COMPACT_ATOMS: atom_id res chain seq x y z
N MET A 1 6.30 42.58 17.89
CA MET A 1 4.99 42.14 17.36
C MET A 1 4.80 40.70 17.80
N THR A 2 4.12 40.50 18.93
CA THR A 2 3.93 39.17 19.52
C THR A 2 2.66 38.58 18.92
N GLU A 3 2.79 37.54 18.09
CA GLU A 3 1.64 36.79 17.59
C GLU A 3 0.96 36.08 18.76
N ILE A 4 -0.24 36.54 19.10
CA ILE A 4 -1.13 35.88 20.06
C ILE A 4 -1.81 34.74 19.29
N THR A 5 -1.32 33.52 19.45
CA THR A 5 -2.06 32.32 19.06
C THR A 5 -3.35 32.31 19.87
N LYS A 6 -4.49 32.62 19.25
CA LYS A 6 -5.80 32.56 19.91
C LYS A 6 -6.07 31.10 20.30
N GLU A 7 -5.92 30.78 21.59
CA GLU A 7 -6.34 29.50 22.14
C GLU A 7 -7.85 29.34 21.93
N ILE A 8 -8.22 28.25 21.28
CA ILE A 8 -9.61 27.91 20.97
C ILE A 8 -10.24 27.37 22.26
N SER A 9 -11.41 27.89 22.66
CA SER A 9 -12.06 27.40 23.87
C SER A 9 -12.51 25.93 23.72
N ASN A 10 -12.65 25.21 24.84
CA ASN A 10 -13.15 23.84 24.84
C ASN A 10 -14.51 23.72 24.13
N GLU A 11 -15.37 24.73 24.27
CA GLU A 11 -16.67 24.79 23.61
C GLU A 11 -16.52 24.92 22.08
N GLN A 12 -15.68 25.85 21.64
CA GLN A 12 -15.40 26.05 20.21
C GLN A 12 -14.74 24.80 19.60
N HIS A 13 -13.86 24.13 20.34
CA HIS A 13 -13.27 22.86 19.92
C HIS A 13 -14.33 21.76 19.80
N ARG A 14 -15.23 21.63 20.78
CA ARG A 14 -16.34 20.66 20.75
C ARG A 14 -17.24 20.86 19.54
N GLN A 15 -17.67 22.11 19.30
CA GLN A 15 -18.49 22.47 18.13
C GLN A 15 -17.79 22.14 16.81
N LYS A 16 -16.49 22.42 16.71
CA LYS A 16 -15.66 22.05 15.54
C LYS A 16 -15.61 20.53 15.33
N MET A 17 -15.50 19.74 16.40
CA MET A 17 -15.45 18.28 16.29
C MET A 17 -16.81 17.67 15.94
N GLN A 18 -17.91 18.21 16.48
CA GLN A 18 -19.27 17.80 16.10
C GLN A 18 -19.51 18.04 14.60
N ARG A 19 -19.16 19.23 14.10
CA ARG A 19 -19.26 19.52 12.66
C ARG A 19 -18.40 18.57 11.80
N ARG A 20 -17.21 18.20 12.26
CA ARG A 20 -16.37 17.21 11.55
C ARG A 20 -17.04 15.84 11.55
N GLN A 21 -17.63 15.41 12.66
CA GLN A 21 -18.35 14.14 12.77
C GLN A 21 -19.53 14.09 11.78
N GLU A 22 -20.33 15.15 11.71
CA GLU A 22 -21.45 15.28 10.76
C GLU A 22 -20.98 15.12 9.30
N VAL A 23 -19.91 15.83 8.91
CA VAL A 23 -19.36 15.75 7.55
C VAL A 23 -18.83 14.33 7.24
N GLN A 24 -18.18 13.67 8.19
CA GLN A 24 -17.73 12.28 7.98
C GLN A 24 -18.90 11.30 7.88
N ALA A 25 -19.95 11.49 8.68
CA ALA A 25 -21.16 10.67 8.64
C ALA A 25 -21.88 10.78 7.29
N GLN A 26 -22.00 12.01 6.75
CA GLN A 26 -22.55 12.24 5.41
C GLN A 26 -21.74 11.52 4.33
N ARG A 27 -20.40 11.66 4.34
CA ARG A 27 -19.52 10.98 3.38
C ARG A 27 -19.61 9.45 3.44
N LEU A 28 -19.80 8.90 4.64
CA LEU A 28 -19.96 7.46 4.81
C LEU A 28 -21.32 7.00 4.25
N ALA A 29 -22.39 7.76 4.49
CA ALA A 29 -23.73 7.45 3.97
C ALA A 29 -23.78 7.45 2.44
N GLU A 30 -22.92 8.23 1.77
CA GLU A 30 -22.79 8.23 0.29
C GLU A 30 -22.01 7.02 -0.25
N ARG A 31 -21.17 6.37 0.56
CA ARG A 31 -20.28 5.26 0.14
C ARG A 31 -20.86 3.91 0.52
N GLN A 32 -21.94 3.51 -0.16
CA GLN A 32 -22.69 2.29 0.18
C GLN A 32 -22.20 1.02 -0.54
N LEU A 33 -21.31 1.16 -1.53
CA LEU A 33 -20.88 0.05 -2.36
C LEU A 33 -19.58 -0.56 -1.84
N GLU A 34 -19.68 -1.80 -1.38
CA GLU A 34 -18.53 -2.65 -1.11
C GLU A 34 -18.06 -3.29 -2.43
N LYS A 35 -16.80 -3.05 -2.80
CA LYS A 35 -16.18 -3.58 -4.02
C LYS A 35 -14.67 -3.66 -3.90
N GLY A 36 -14.06 -4.47 -4.77
CA GLY A 36 -12.61 -4.46 -4.97
C GLY A 36 -12.13 -3.10 -5.51
N LEU A 37 -10.97 -2.66 -5.04
CA LEU A 37 -10.33 -1.41 -5.46
C LEU A 37 -8.95 -1.67 -6.04
N ILE A 38 -8.57 -0.85 -7.02
CA ILE A 38 -7.21 -0.78 -7.54
C ILE A 38 -6.54 0.45 -6.91
N ILE A 39 -5.42 0.24 -6.23
CA ILE A 39 -4.66 1.29 -5.57
C ILE A 39 -3.29 1.40 -6.25
N VAL A 40 -2.98 2.60 -6.74
CA VAL A 40 -1.71 2.88 -7.43
C VAL A 40 -0.85 3.78 -6.55
N ASN A 41 0.25 3.24 -6.04
CA ASN A 41 1.28 4.01 -5.33
C ASN A 41 2.39 4.40 -6.32
N THR A 42 2.44 5.67 -6.73
CA THR A 42 3.38 6.19 -7.76
C THR A 42 4.13 7.45 -7.28
N GLY A 43 5.02 7.98 -8.12
CA GLY A 43 5.88 9.15 -7.87
C GLY A 43 7.29 8.78 -7.42
N ASP A 44 8.19 9.77 -7.38
CA ASP A 44 9.63 9.54 -7.14
C ASP A 44 9.99 9.34 -5.67
N GLY A 45 9.08 9.70 -4.77
CA GLY A 45 9.27 9.55 -3.33
C GLY A 45 9.50 8.09 -2.89
N LYS A 46 10.32 7.93 -1.85
CA LYS A 46 10.42 6.65 -1.12
C LYS A 46 9.11 6.34 -0.41
N GLY A 47 8.75 5.06 -0.32
CA GLY A 47 7.59 4.59 0.44
C GLY A 47 6.51 3.85 -0.35
N LYS A 48 6.57 3.82 -1.69
CA LYS A 48 5.59 3.10 -2.53
C LYS A 48 5.44 1.62 -2.14
N THR A 49 6.58 0.92 -2.07
CA THR A 49 6.62 -0.49 -1.67
C THR A 49 6.19 -0.64 -0.20
N THR A 50 6.66 0.22 0.70
CA THR A 50 6.31 0.16 2.12
C THR A 50 4.81 0.33 2.36
N ALA A 51 4.15 1.26 1.64
CA ALA A 51 2.71 1.44 1.70
C ALA A 51 1.93 0.21 1.22
N ALA A 52 2.39 -0.42 0.12
CA ALA A 52 1.80 -1.67 -0.38
C ALA A 52 1.96 -2.81 0.64
N LEU A 53 3.15 -2.99 1.23
CA LEU A 53 3.40 -4.01 2.25
C LEU A 53 2.60 -3.76 3.54
N GLY A 54 2.35 -2.50 3.91
CA GLY A 54 1.43 -2.17 5.02
C GLY A 54 -0.01 -2.61 4.76
N MET A 55 -0.49 -2.52 3.51
CA MET A 55 -1.79 -3.04 3.10
C MET A 55 -1.82 -4.57 3.13
N VAL A 56 -0.74 -5.23 2.72
CA VAL A 56 -0.61 -6.70 2.84
C VAL A 56 -0.73 -7.12 4.31
N LEU A 57 0.07 -6.50 5.19
CA LEU A 57 0.05 -6.81 6.62
C LEU A 57 -1.34 -6.60 7.23
N ARG A 58 -2.02 -5.50 6.88
CA ARG A 58 -3.40 -5.24 7.32
C ARG A 58 -4.36 -6.34 6.84
N SER A 59 -4.25 -6.75 5.59
CA SER A 59 -5.12 -7.76 4.99
C SER A 59 -4.92 -9.12 5.66
N LEU A 60 -3.66 -9.53 5.85
CA LEU A 60 -3.30 -10.75 6.56
C LEU A 60 -3.78 -10.71 8.03
N GLY A 61 -3.67 -9.57 8.71
CA GLY A 61 -4.19 -9.38 10.07
C GLY A 61 -5.70 -9.56 10.19
N HIS A 62 -6.45 -9.39 9.09
CA HIS A 62 -7.88 -9.68 9.00
C HIS A 62 -8.20 -11.09 8.45
N GLY A 63 -7.19 -11.93 8.22
CA GLY A 63 -7.35 -13.31 7.74
C GLY A 63 -7.60 -13.44 6.23
N TYR A 64 -7.38 -12.38 5.45
CA TYR A 64 -7.47 -12.47 4.00
C TYR A 64 -6.25 -13.16 3.41
N LYS A 65 -6.44 -13.89 2.30
CA LYS A 65 -5.34 -14.42 1.49
C LYS A 65 -4.76 -13.32 0.61
N VAL A 66 -3.43 -13.29 0.47
CA VAL A 66 -2.71 -12.25 -0.28
C VAL A 66 -1.68 -12.88 -1.20
N ALA A 67 -1.57 -12.36 -2.42
CA ALA A 67 -0.46 -12.65 -3.32
C ALA A 67 0.38 -11.39 -3.53
N ILE A 68 1.70 -11.52 -3.42
CA ILE A 68 2.66 -10.48 -3.79
C ILE A 68 3.41 -10.94 -5.03
N VAL A 69 3.37 -10.13 -6.08
CA VAL A 69 4.17 -10.33 -7.30
C VAL A 69 5.15 -9.17 -7.43
N GLN A 70 6.44 -9.47 -7.55
CA GLN A 70 7.49 -8.49 -7.82
C GLN A 70 8.05 -8.77 -9.21
N PHE A 71 8.12 -7.75 -10.07
CA PHE A 71 8.54 -7.91 -11.47
C PHE A 71 10.03 -7.64 -11.74
N ILE A 72 10.71 -6.96 -10.80
CA ILE A 72 12.10 -6.50 -10.99
C ILE A 72 13.05 -7.17 -9.98
N LYS A 73 12.59 -7.48 -8.78
CA LYS A 73 13.51 -7.76 -7.66
C LYS A 73 14.16 -9.14 -7.68
N GLY A 74 13.82 -10.02 -8.63
CA GLY A 74 14.48 -11.33 -8.82
C GLY A 74 14.67 -12.12 -7.53
N ALA A 75 15.83 -12.75 -7.35
CA ALA A 75 16.18 -13.57 -6.17
C ALA A 75 16.44 -12.75 -4.88
N TRP A 76 16.24 -11.43 -4.89
CA TRP A 76 16.40 -10.61 -3.70
C TRP A 76 15.41 -11.10 -2.63
N ASN A 77 15.92 -11.43 -1.46
CA ASN A 77 15.13 -11.90 -0.33
C ASN A 77 14.96 -10.74 0.67
N PRO A 78 14.00 -9.82 0.46
CA PRO A 78 13.76 -8.72 1.38
C PRO A 78 13.54 -9.23 2.79
N GLY A 79 14.04 -8.52 3.81
CA GLY A 79 13.74 -8.84 5.21
C GLY A 79 12.23 -8.89 5.48
N GLU A 80 11.44 -8.13 4.71
CA GLU A 80 9.98 -8.17 4.75
C GLU A 80 9.41 -9.54 4.37
N LYS A 81 10.01 -10.28 3.43
CA LYS A 81 9.55 -11.63 3.06
C LYS A 81 9.64 -12.59 4.25
N ALA A 82 10.74 -12.57 5.00
CA ALA A 82 10.92 -13.42 6.19
C ALA A 82 9.87 -13.15 7.28
N VAL A 83 9.36 -11.92 7.36
CA VAL A 83 8.23 -11.60 8.25
C VAL A 83 6.98 -12.30 7.74
N PHE A 84 6.66 -12.14 6.46
CA PHE A 84 5.44 -12.69 5.88
C PHE A 84 5.37 -14.22 5.79
N GLU A 85 6.52 -14.90 5.72
CA GLU A 85 6.58 -16.38 5.73
C GLU A 85 5.86 -17.00 6.95
N ARG A 86 5.72 -16.26 8.05
CA ARG A 86 4.99 -16.68 9.26
C ARG A 86 3.49 -16.91 9.03
N TRP A 87 2.93 -16.34 7.97
CA TRP A 87 1.52 -16.51 7.61
C TRP A 87 1.26 -17.75 6.74
N GLY A 88 2.30 -18.54 6.44
CA GLY A 88 2.16 -19.84 5.78
C GLY A 88 1.38 -19.75 4.47
N ASP A 89 0.29 -20.52 4.37
CA ASP A 89 -0.55 -20.65 3.17
C ASP A 89 -1.43 -19.43 2.88
N GLN A 90 -1.52 -18.47 3.80
CA GLN A 90 -2.27 -17.23 3.58
C GLN A 90 -1.56 -16.26 2.65
N ILE A 91 -0.24 -16.40 2.46
CA ILE A 91 0.53 -15.55 1.57
C ILE A 91 1.24 -16.35 0.48
N THR A 92 1.13 -15.88 -0.76
CA THR A 92 1.96 -16.33 -1.87
C THR A 92 2.90 -15.21 -2.27
N PHE A 93 4.21 -15.49 -2.31
CA PHE A 93 5.22 -14.52 -2.72
C PHE A 93 5.91 -15.00 -4.00
N LEU A 94 5.67 -14.28 -5.09
CA LEU A 94 6.26 -14.53 -6.40
C LEU A 94 7.27 -13.40 -6.68
N ALA A 95 8.54 -13.69 -6.41
CA ALA A 95 9.64 -12.82 -6.78
C ALA A 95 10.09 -13.19 -8.19
N LEU A 96 9.64 -12.42 -9.17
CA LEU A 96 9.83 -12.67 -10.59
C LEU A 96 10.75 -11.59 -11.19
N GLY A 97 11.27 -11.85 -12.38
CA GLY A 97 12.30 -11.02 -13.03
C GLY A 97 13.73 -11.37 -12.63
N GLU A 98 14.69 -10.62 -13.18
CA GLU A 98 16.12 -10.96 -13.11
C GLU A 98 16.98 -9.97 -12.32
N GLY A 99 16.36 -8.97 -11.68
CA GLY A 99 17.07 -7.88 -11.02
C GLY A 99 16.73 -6.53 -11.64
N PHE A 100 17.48 -5.52 -11.26
CA PHE A 100 17.20 -4.16 -11.71
C PHE A 100 17.49 -3.98 -13.20
N THR A 101 16.66 -3.19 -13.89
CA THR A 101 16.76 -3.00 -15.35
C THR A 101 18.05 -2.30 -15.79
N TRP A 102 18.73 -1.58 -14.88
CA TRP A 102 20.05 -1.00 -15.15
C TRP A 102 21.20 -2.01 -15.05
N GLU A 103 20.95 -3.19 -14.49
CA GLU A 103 21.91 -4.30 -14.47
C GLU A 103 21.75 -5.15 -15.74
N THR A 104 20.50 -5.40 -16.17
CA THR A 104 20.20 -6.18 -17.37
C THR A 104 20.50 -5.41 -18.66
N GLN A 105 20.19 -4.11 -18.70
CA GLN A 105 20.36 -3.24 -19.88
C GLN A 105 19.74 -3.79 -21.17
N ASP A 106 18.77 -4.70 -21.05
CA ASP A 106 18.12 -5.40 -22.14
C ASP A 106 16.60 -5.27 -21.97
N ARG A 107 16.04 -4.31 -22.71
CA ARG A 107 14.62 -3.96 -22.64
C ARG A 107 13.72 -5.11 -23.07
N ASP A 108 14.08 -5.84 -24.13
CA ASP A 108 13.21 -6.89 -24.68
C ASP A 108 13.15 -8.07 -23.71
N ARG A 109 14.28 -8.37 -23.06
CA ARG A 109 14.35 -9.37 -21.98
C ARG A 109 13.57 -8.95 -20.73
N ASP A 110 13.66 -7.69 -20.31
CA ASP A 110 12.89 -7.17 -19.17
C ASP A 110 11.36 -7.25 -19.42
N ILE A 111 10.93 -6.96 -20.66
CA ILE A 111 9.53 -7.10 -21.08
C ILE A 111 9.11 -8.57 -21.04
N ALA A 112 9.86 -9.46 -21.68
CA ALA A 112 9.54 -10.89 -21.73
C ALA A 112 9.43 -11.51 -20.33
N ASN A 113 10.33 -11.14 -19.42
CA ASN A 113 10.28 -11.57 -18.02
C ASN A 113 9.04 -11.06 -17.29
N THR A 114 8.65 -9.81 -17.53
CA THR A 114 7.43 -9.22 -16.94
C THR A 114 6.16 -9.89 -17.46
N GLU A 115 6.11 -10.20 -18.75
CA GLU A 115 4.99 -10.93 -19.38
C GLU A 115 4.88 -12.35 -18.84
N ALA A 116 5.99 -13.09 -18.77
CA ALA A 116 6.01 -14.42 -18.16
C ALA A 116 5.54 -14.37 -16.70
N ALA A 117 5.99 -13.36 -15.96
CA ALA A 117 5.60 -13.15 -14.57
C ALA A 117 4.10 -12.89 -14.38
N TRP A 118 3.47 -12.21 -15.34
CA TRP A 118 2.04 -11.94 -15.32
C TRP A 118 1.18 -13.18 -15.58
N THR A 119 1.73 -14.18 -16.29
CA THR A 119 1.00 -15.41 -16.65
C THR A 119 1.10 -16.54 -15.63
N THR A 120 1.83 -16.35 -14.53
CA THR A 120 2.00 -17.32 -13.44
C THR A 120 0.81 -17.29 -12.48
#